data_AF-A0A7C7LAB7-F1
#
_entry.id   AF-A0A7C7LAB7-F1
#
_cell.length_a   1.000
_cell.length_b   1.000
_cell.length_c   1.000
_cell.angle_alpha   90.00
_cell.angle_beta   90.00
_cell.angle_gamma   90.00
#
_symmetry.space_group_name_H-M   'P 1'
#
loop_
_entity.id
_entity.type
_entity.pdbx_description
1 polymer ?
#
loop_
_entity_poly.entity_id
_entity_poly.type
_entity_poly.pdbx_seq_one_letter_code
_entity_poly.pdbx_strand_id
1 'polypeptide(L)'
;GEHEEPLDEVGAWAPMRDPKDGTVIGAALRTRKGVQPIYVSIGHKVSLDTAIELVLRCCTGYRIPEPLRCAHRRARQKGEEPSAESQPTLF
;
A
#
# COMPACT_ATOMS: atom_id res chain seq x y z
N GLY A 1 -7.74 -14.69 -0.88
CA GLY A 1 -8.70 -13.99 -1.74
C GLY A 1 -8.42 -14.40 -3.16
N GLU A 2 -9.46 -14.74 -3.90
CA GLU A 2 -9.36 -15.06 -5.33
C GLU A 2 -9.70 -13.81 -6.14
N HIS A 3 -9.00 -13.61 -7.25
CA HIS A 3 -9.25 -12.51 -8.17
C HIS A 3 -8.87 -12.94 -9.58
N GLU A 4 -9.50 -12.30 -10.57
CA GLU A 4 -9.05 -12.37 -11.95
C GLU A 4 -7.87 -11.40 -12.17
N GLU A 5 -7.06 -11.65 -13.19
CA GLU A 5 -5.96 -10.74 -13.52
C GLU A 5 -6.56 -9.43 -14.08
N PRO A 6 -6.27 -8.26 -13.48
CA PRO A 6 -6.74 -7.00 -14.02
C PRO A 6 -6.09 -6.70 -15.36
N LEU A 7 -6.72 -5.87 -16.18
CA LEU A 7 -6.15 -5.42 -17.44
C LEU A 7 -4.74 -4.83 -17.25
N ASP A 8 -3.91 -4.90 -18.29
CA ASP A 8 -2.56 -4.32 -18.28
C ASP A 8 -2.58 -2.82 -18.59
N GLU A 9 -3.37 -2.08 -17.80
CA GLU A 9 -3.50 -0.63 -17.86
C GLU A 9 -3.50 -0.04 -16.45
N VAL A 10 -2.93 1.15 -16.29
CA VAL A 10 -2.86 1.80 -14.99
C VAL A 10 -4.26 2.19 -14.54
N GLY A 11 -4.63 1.78 -13.33
CA GLY A 11 -5.95 2.02 -12.76
C GLY A 11 -6.92 0.86 -12.95
N ALA A 12 -6.64 -0.10 -13.83
CA ALA A 12 -7.45 -1.30 -13.91
C ALA A 12 -7.34 -2.12 -12.62
N TRP A 13 -8.48 -2.64 -12.18
CA TRP A 13 -8.53 -3.51 -11.02
C TRP A 13 -9.59 -4.58 -11.17
N ALA A 14 -9.38 -5.68 -10.45
CA ALA A 14 -10.33 -6.78 -10.34
C ALA A 14 -10.73 -6.98 -8.87
N PRO A 15 -12.01 -7.26 -8.56
CA PRO A 15 -12.43 -7.51 -7.20
C PRO A 15 -11.77 -8.78 -6.66
N MET A 16 -11.25 -8.68 -5.43
CA MET A 16 -10.73 -9.82 -4.69
C MET A 16 -11.83 -10.36 -3.77
N ARG A 17 -12.18 -11.63 -3.92
CA ARG A 17 -13.29 -12.29 -3.22
C ARG A 17 -12.79 -13.26 -2.14
N ASP A 18 -13.53 -13.37 -1.04
CA ASP A 18 -13.34 -14.43 -0.05
C ASP A 18 -13.80 -15.77 -0.67
N PRO A 19 -12.96 -16.83 -0.67
CA PRO A 19 -13.34 -18.13 -1.21
C PRO A 19 -14.51 -18.80 -0.47
N LYS A 20 -14.79 -18.39 0.78
CA LYS A 20 -15.83 -19.02 1.62
C LYS A 20 -17.24 -18.59 1.24
N ASP A 21 -17.43 -17.31 0.96
CA ASP A 21 -18.76 -16.71 0.77
C ASP A 21 -18.86 -15.77 -0.45
N GLY A 22 -17.76 -15.54 -1.18
CA GLY A 22 -17.72 -14.70 -2.37
C GLY A 22 -17.72 -13.20 -2.11
N THR A 23 -17.67 -12.77 -0.84
CA THR A 23 -17.67 -11.36 -0.43
C THR A 23 -16.43 -10.65 -0.95
N VAL A 24 -16.59 -9.42 -1.45
CA VAL A 24 -15.46 -8.59 -1.90
C VAL A 24 -14.70 -8.08 -0.68
N ILE A 25 -13.45 -8.51 -0.54
CA ILE A 25 -12.55 -8.17 0.57
C ILE A 25 -11.47 -7.15 0.16
N GLY A 26 -11.35 -6.86 -1.14
CA GLY A 26 -10.39 -5.91 -1.67
C GLY A 26 -10.35 -5.90 -3.19
N ALA A 27 -9.23 -5.44 -3.74
CA ALA A 27 -8.97 -5.32 -5.17
C ALA A 27 -7.52 -5.70 -5.52
N ALA A 28 -7.34 -6.41 -6.62
CA ALA A 28 -6.06 -6.51 -7.31
C ALA A 28 -5.94 -5.33 -8.27
N LEU A 29 -5.06 -4.37 -7.97
CA LEU A 29 -4.94 -3.08 -8.65
C LEU A 29 -3.65 -3.00 -9.47
N ARG A 30 -3.77 -2.64 -10.75
CA ARG A 30 -2.65 -2.34 -11.63
C ARG A 30 -2.21 -0.89 -11.46
N THR A 31 -1.13 -0.67 -10.72
CA THR A 31 -0.56 0.68 -10.51
C THR A 31 0.47 1.08 -11.57
N ARG A 32 1.01 0.10 -12.31
CA ARG A 32 1.96 0.30 -13.40
C ARG A 32 1.78 -0.79 -14.45
N LYS A 33 1.91 -0.42 -15.72
CA LYS A 33 1.86 -1.35 -16.85
C LYS A 33 3.05 -2.31 -16.86
N GLY A 34 2.82 -3.56 -17.25
CA GLY A 34 3.84 -4.59 -17.44
C GLY A 34 4.46 -5.10 -16.13
N VAL A 35 3.84 -4.83 -14.98
CA VAL A 35 4.26 -5.36 -13.68
C VAL A 35 3.08 -5.98 -12.95
N GLN A 36 3.37 -6.90 -12.04
CA GLN A 36 2.37 -7.55 -11.19
C GLN A 36 1.49 -6.52 -10.45
N PRO A 37 0.18 -6.77 -10.29
CA PRO A 37 -0.70 -5.87 -9.57
C PRO A 37 -0.32 -5.81 -8.08
N ILE A 38 -0.86 -4.84 -7.35
CA ILE A 38 -0.80 -4.78 -5.89
C ILE A 38 -2.18 -5.05 -5.31
N TYR A 39 -2.23 -5.49 -4.07
CA TYR A 39 -3.49 -5.78 -3.39
C TYR A 39 -3.88 -4.62 -2.49
N VAL A 40 -5.10 -4.14 -2.65
CA VAL A 40 -5.68 -3.05 -1.85
C VAL A 40 -6.89 -3.60 -1.12
N SER A 41 -6.94 -3.42 0.19
CA SER A 41 -8.10 -3.74 1.02
C SER A 41 -8.59 -2.48 1.71
N ILE A 42 -9.86 -2.51 2.13
CA ILE A 42 -10.42 -1.43 2.95
C ILE A 42 -9.77 -1.40 4.34
N GLY A 43 -9.60 -0.18 4.87
CA GLY A 43 -9.23 0.06 6.26
C GLY A 43 -10.45 0.50 7.08
N HIS A 44 -10.21 1.31 8.11
CA HIS A 44 -11.30 1.90 8.91
C HIS A 44 -11.86 3.17 8.24
N LYS A 45 -13.20 3.27 8.15
CA LYS A 45 -13.93 4.47 7.63
C LYS A 45 -13.58 4.88 6.19
N VAL A 46 -13.19 3.92 5.35
CA VAL A 46 -12.86 4.17 3.94
C VAL A 46 -13.53 3.11 3.07
N SER A 47 -14.17 3.51 1.96
CA SER A 47 -14.72 2.57 0.97
C SER A 47 -13.61 2.00 0.08
N LEU A 48 -13.88 0.86 -0.58
CA LEU A 48 -12.90 0.25 -1.48
C LEU A 48 -12.50 1.19 -2.63
N ASP A 49 -13.47 1.86 -3.26
CA ASP A 49 -13.23 2.81 -4.34
C ASP A 49 -12.34 3.97 -3.88
N THR A 50 -12.62 4.53 -2.70
CA THR A 50 -11.82 5.61 -2.12
C THR A 50 -10.40 5.14 -1.82
N ALA A 51 -10.23 3.92 -1.30
CA ALA A 51 -8.91 3.35 -1.05
C ALA A 51 -8.11 3.17 -2.35
N ILE A 52 -8.74 2.68 -3.42
CA ILE A 52 -8.13 2.53 -4.74
C ILE A 52 -7.69 3.89 -5.30
N GLU A 53 -8.56 4.90 -5.23
CA GLU A 53 -8.26 6.26 -5.69
C GLU A 53 -7.05 6.86 -4.94
N LEU A 54 -7.04 6.73 -3.61
CA LEU A 54 -5.93 7.20 -2.78
C LEU A 54 -4.62 6.50 -3.14
N VAL A 55 -4.64 5.18 -3.36
CA VAL A 55 -3.46 4.41 -3.75
C VAL A 55 -2.94 4.88 -5.12
N LEU A 56 -3.81 5.06 -6.11
CA LEU A 56 -3.42 5.54 -7.44
C LEU A 56 -2.81 6.94 -7.39
N ARG A 57 -3.38 7.85 -6.58
CA ARG A 57 -2.82 9.20 -6.37
C ARG A 57 -1.44 9.18 -5.72
N CYS A 58 -1.17 8.19 -4.89
CA CYS A 58 0.14 8.00 -4.25
C CYS A 58 1.16 7.29 -5.16
N CYS A 59 0.76 6.78 -6.32
CA CYS A 59 1.63 6.06 -7.24
C CYS A 59 2.24 6.99 -8.29
N THR A 60 3.49 7.39 -8.09
CA THR A 60 4.24 8.30 -8.99
C THR A 60 5.14 7.53 -9.97
N GLY A 61 4.55 6.63 -10.77
CA GLY A 61 5.29 5.84 -11.78
C GLY A 61 6.02 4.59 -11.26
N TYR A 62 5.89 4.30 -9.96
CA TYR A 62 6.36 3.07 -9.34
C TYR A 62 5.18 2.12 -9.04
N ARG A 63 5.47 0.82 -8.96
CA ARG A 63 4.49 -0.20 -8.55
C ARG A 63 3.97 0.03 -7.13
N ILE A 64 4.88 0.38 -6.21
CA ILE A 64 4.57 0.58 -4.79
C ILE A 64 4.29 2.07 -4.53
N PRO A 65 3.21 2.42 -3.81
CA PRO A 65 2.89 3.81 -3.47
C PRO A 65 4.03 4.53 -2.75
N GLU A 66 4.14 5.84 -2.97
CA GLU A 66 5.18 6.69 -2.39
C GLU A 66 5.26 6.58 -0.85
N PRO A 67 4.15 6.58 -0.09
CA PRO A 67 4.21 6.50 1.38
C PRO A 67 4.85 5.19 1.86
N LEU A 68 4.51 4.07 1.21
CA LEU A 68 5.06 2.75 1.50
C LEU A 68 6.55 2.68 1.17
N ARG A 69 6.98 3.28 0.05
CA ARG A 69 8.41 3.37 -0.31
C ARG A 69 9.20 4.19 0.72
N CYS A 70 8.64 5.31 1.16
CA CYS A 70 9.24 6.17 2.18
C CYS A 70 9.34 5.47 3.53
N ALA A 71 8.27 4.79 3.96
CA ALA A 71 8.27 3.98 5.18
C ALA A 71 9.32 2.85 5.12
N HIS A 72 9.38 2.10 4.01
CA HIS A 72 10.36 1.05 3.80
C HIS A 72 11.81 1.56 3.84
N ARG A 73 12.07 2.71 3.21
CA ARG A 73 13.39 3.35 3.25
C ARG A 73 13.79 3.74 4.67
N ARG A 74 12.87 4.32 5.44
CA ARG A 74 13.09 4.69 6.85
C ARG A 74 13.33 3.46 7.73
N ALA A 75 12.53 2.40 7.59
CA ALA A 75 12.70 1.17 8.34
C ALA A 75 14.04 0.47 8.08
N ARG A 76 14.64 0.72 6.89
CA ARG A 76 15.97 0.21 6.52
C ARG A 76 17.13 1.09 6.97
N GLN A 77 16.89 2.35 7.29
CA GLN A 77 17.88 3.16 7.99
C GLN A 77 18.01 2.53 9.38
N LYS A 78 19.13 1.83 9.65
CA LYS A 78 19.47 1.41 11.01
C LYS A 78 19.25 2.63 11.88
N GLY A 79 18.48 2.49 12.96
CA GLY A 79 18.40 3.54 13.95
C GLY A 79 19.83 3.92 14.30
N GLU A 80 20.19 5.17 14.06
CA GLU A 80 21.14 5.79 14.97
C GLU A 80 20.51 5.59 16.33
N GLU A 81 21.06 4.67 17.13
CA GLU A 81 20.76 4.64 18.54
C GLU A 81 20.94 6.08 19.03
N PRO A 82 19.98 6.65 19.77
CA PRO A 82 20.20 7.97 20.34
C PRO A 82 21.50 7.89 21.14
N SER A 83 22.52 8.62 20.68
CA SER A 83 23.75 8.82 21.43
C SER A 83 23.34 9.18 22.85
N ALA A 84 23.86 8.43 23.83
CA ALA A 84 23.51 8.53 25.24
C ALA A 84 24.02 9.84 25.90
N GLU A 85 24.08 10.94 25.16
CA GLU A 85 24.62 12.22 25.61
C GLU A 85 23.65 13.36 25.30
N SER A 86 22.75 13.60 26.25
CA SER A 86 22.39 14.92 26.78
C SER A 86 21.04 14.80 27.50
N GLN A 87 21.05 14.19 28.69
CA GLN A 87 20.10 14.63 29.69
C GLN A 87 20.71 15.90 30.32
N PRO A 88 20.08 17.09 30.20
CA PRO A 88 20.48 18.20 31.05
C PRO A 88 20.18 17.79 32.50
N THR A 89 21.20 17.77 33.34
CA THR A 89 21.04 17.61 34.79
C THR A 89 20.22 18.78 35.30
N LEU A 90 18.93 18.54 35.55
CA LEU A 90 18.13 19.37 36.44
C LEU A 90 18.38 18.84 37.86
N PHE A 91 19.29 19.53 38.55
CA PHE A 91 19.51 19.74 39.99
C PHE A 91 21.00 19.99 40.23
#